data_AF-A0A5A7SXK4-F1
#
_entry.id   AF-A0A5A7SXK4-F1
#
_cell.length_a   1.000
_cell.length_b   1.000
_cell.length_c   1.000
_cell.angle_alpha   90.00
_cell.angle_beta   90.00
_cell.angle_gamma   90.00
#
_symmetry.space_group_name_H-M   'P 1'
#
loop_
_entity.id
_entity.type
_entity.pdbx_description
1 polymer ?
#
loop_
_entity_poly.entity_id
_entity_poly.type
_entity_poly.pdbx_seq_one_letter_code
_entity_poly.pdbx_strand_id
1 'polypeptide(L)'
;MDDLNEKVGVGELNATVEETSKELKRRRGPTIMFDVTRIRSLRDKKVVRYNEDGAPIELKDKIFTTVEAAFIIDPRSRKNVLQTAGISSRQFKNWLTTKYIMPHKDEPQLFQVPPEKYSFIEQNHWE
;
A
#
# COMPACT_ATOMS: atom_id res chain seq x y z
N MET A 1 -19.95 -23.88 79.99
CA MET A 1 -21.41 -23.97 79.89
C MET A 1 -21.78 -23.25 78.62
N ASP A 2 -21.69 -23.97 77.50
CA ASP A 2 -22.82 -24.61 76.80
C ASP A 2 -23.35 -23.58 75.79
N ASP A 3 -23.55 -23.81 74.50
CA ASP A 3 -23.75 -25.05 73.75
C ASP A 3 -23.69 -24.72 72.24
N LEU A 4 -23.26 -25.71 71.44
CA LEU A 4 -23.86 -26.21 70.17
C LEU A 4 -24.34 -25.21 69.09
N ASN A 5 -24.29 -25.42 67.77
CA ASN A 5 -23.94 -26.50 66.84
C ASN A 5 -24.51 -26.06 65.45
N GLU A 6 -23.83 -26.41 64.34
CA GLU A 6 -24.40 -26.75 62.99
C GLU A 6 -25.30 -25.71 62.25
N LYS A 7 -25.20 -25.32 60.97
CA LYS A 7 -24.49 -25.76 59.73
C LYS A 7 -25.01 -24.92 58.55
N VAL A 8 -24.33 -25.11 57.41
CA VAL A 8 -24.76 -24.80 56.02
C VAL A 8 -24.74 -23.30 55.68
N GLY A 9 -24.08 -22.82 54.63
CA GLY A 9 -23.32 -23.47 53.57
C GLY A 9 -22.94 -22.45 52.48
N VAL A 10 -21.88 -22.79 51.75
CA VAL A 10 -21.71 -22.63 50.28
C VAL A 10 -21.56 -21.21 49.69
N GLY A 11 -20.43 -21.02 48.99
CA GLY A 11 -20.22 -20.06 47.90
C GLY A 11 -19.91 -18.63 48.38
N GLU A 12 -19.03 -17.84 47.78
CA GLU A 12 -18.50 -17.84 46.42
C GLU A 12 -17.28 -16.90 46.42
N LEU A 13 -16.24 -17.25 45.67
CA LEU A 13 -14.98 -16.54 45.59
C LEU A 13 -15.09 -15.41 44.55
N ASN A 14 -15.08 -14.15 44.96
CA ASN A 14 -14.96 -13.00 44.04
C ASN A 14 -13.56 -12.36 44.14
N ALA A 15 -12.58 -13.09 43.61
CA ALA A 15 -11.30 -12.53 43.19
C ALA A 15 -11.49 -11.80 41.86
N THR A 16 -11.69 -10.48 41.89
CA THR A 16 -11.57 -9.65 40.69
C THR A 16 -10.07 -9.41 40.45
N VAL A 17 -9.45 -10.35 39.75
CA VAL A 17 -8.09 -10.22 39.22
C VAL A 17 -8.15 -9.34 37.98
N GLU A 18 -7.47 -8.20 38.04
CA GLU A 18 -7.01 -7.40 36.91
C GLU A 18 -6.39 -8.32 35.83
N GLU A 19 -7.14 -8.59 34.77
CA GLU A 19 -6.62 -9.35 33.64
C GLU A 19 -5.73 -8.44 32.79
N THR A 20 -4.46 -8.39 33.19
CA THR A 20 -3.34 -8.02 32.32
C THR A 20 -3.57 -8.64 30.93
N SER A 21 -3.69 -7.79 29.90
CA SER A 21 -3.72 -8.24 28.51
C SER A 21 -2.37 -8.85 28.19
N LYS A 22 -2.27 -10.18 28.34
CA LYS A 22 -1.10 -10.94 27.96
C LYS A 22 -1.05 -10.91 26.44
N GLU A 23 -0.16 -10.06 25.91
CA GLU A 23 0.24 -10.01 24.50
C GLU A 23 0.55 -11.43 24.03
N LEU A 24 -0.45 -12.10 23.45
CA LEU A 24 -0.30 -13.41 22.86
C LEU A 24 0.53 -13.20 21.60
N LYS A 25 1.86 -13.34 21.72
CA LYS A 25 2.78 -13.25 20.57
C LYS A 25 2.27 -14.18 19.47
N ARG A 26 1.64 -13.58 18.47
CA ARG A 26 1.03 -14.29 17.35
C ARG A 26 2.12 -15.08 16.66
N ARG A 27 1.96 -16.40 16.58
CA ARG A 27 2.79 -17.22 15.70
C ARG A 27 2.60 -16.68 14.28
N ARG A 28 3.71 -16.33 13.61
CA ARG A 28 3.68 -15.81 12.23
C ARG A 28 3.12 -16.90 11.32
N GLY A 29 1.83 -16.81 11.03
CA GLY A 29 1.15 -17.55 9.97
C GLY A 29 1.03 -16.70 8.70
N PRO A 30 0.56 -17.28 7.59
CA PRO A 30 0.35 -16.55 6.34
C PRO A 30 -0.58 -15.37 6.58
N THR A 31 -0.09 -14.14 6.37
CA THR A 31 -0.92 -12.94 6.50
C THR A 31 -1.88 -12.89 5.31
N ILE A 32 -3.19 -12.84 5.58
CA ILE A 32 -4.18 -12.72 4.51
C ILE A 32 -4.02 -11.35 3.83
N MET A 33 -4.17 -11.30 2.51
CA MET A 33 -3.99 -10.07 1.71
C MET A 33 -4.84 -8.89 2.24
N PHE A 34 -6.00 -9.21 2.80
CA PHE A 34 -6.90 -8.26 3.43
C PHE A 34 -6.26 -7.53 4.63
N ASP A 35 -5.54 -8.25 5.51
CA ASP A 35 -4.87 -7.68 6.67
C ASP A 35 -3.68 -6.80 6.28
N VAL A 36 -2.97 -7.16 5.20
CA VAL A 36 -1.90 -6.32 4.62
C VAL A 36 -2.45 -4.99 4.12
N THR A 37 -3.63 -5.02 3.51
CA THR A 37 -4.27 -3.82 2.92
C THR A 37 -4.79 -2.87 4.00
N ARG A 38 -5.27 -3.39 5.14
CA ARG A 38 -5.82 -2.58 6.24
C ARG A 38 -4.76 -1.71 6.95
N ILE A 39 -3.49 -2.12 6.93
CA ILE A 39 -2.43 -1.49 7.73
C ILE A 39 -1.79 -0.28 7.03
N ARG A 40 -1.89 -0.15 5.69
CA ARG A 40 -1.25 0.97 4.96
C ARG A 40 -2.20 2.14 4.67
N SER A 41 -2.05 3.16 5.51
CA SER A 41 -2.09 4.61 5.20
C SER A 41 -3.06 5.40 6.08
N LEU A 42 -2.48 6.01 7.11
CA LEU A 42 -3.03 7.15 7.86
C LEU A 42 -2.53 8.46 7.24
N ARG A 43 -2.70 8.63 5.92
CA ARG A 43 -2.54 9.90 5.19
C ARG A 43 -3.65 10.00 4.15
N ASP A 44 -4.07 11.23 3.87
CA ASP A 44 -5.22 11.61 3.04
C ASP A 44 -5.55 10.59 1.95
N LYS A 45 -6.61 9.82 2.20
CA LYS A 45 -7.08 8.81 1.25
C LYS A 45 -7.79 9.55 0.11
N LYS A 46 -7.06 9.80 -0.98
CA LYS A 46 -7.70 10.20 -2.23
C LYS A 46 -8.58 9.06 -2.72
N VAL A 47 -9.89 9.27 -2.74
CA VAL A 47 -10.86 8.28 -3.24
C VAL A 47 -10.66 8.15 -4.75
N VAL A 48 -9.97 7.09 -5.17
CA VAL A 48 -9.77 6.78 -6.58
C VAL A 48 -10.99 5.99 -7.07
N ARG A 49 -11.73 6.54 -8.04
CA ARG A 49 -12.82 5.82 -8.70
C ARG A 49 -12.27 4.90 -9.78
N TYR A 50 -12.70 3.64 -9.75
CA TYR A 50 -12.32 2.61 -10.71
C TYR A 50 -13.46 2.36 -11.71
N ASN A 51 -13.11 2.09 -12.96
CA ASN A 51 -14.06 1.54 -13.93
C ASN A 51 -14.22 0.02 -13.76
N GLU A 52 -15.12 -0.60 -14.52
CA GLU A 52 -15.36 -2.06 -14.50
C GLU A 52 -14.09 -2.88 -14.81
N ASP A 53 -13.14 -2.31 -15.56
CA ASP A 53 -11.83 -2.91 -15.85
C ASP A 53 -10.78 -2.76 -14.72
N GLY A 54 -11.17 -2.25 -13.55
CA GLY A 54 -10.28 -2.06 -12.41
C GLY A 54 -9.22 -0.97 -12.61
N ALA A 55 -9.46 -0.01 -13.50
CA ALA A 55 -8.52 1.07 -13.77
C ALA A 55 -9.00 2.43 -13.22
N PRO A 56 -8.09 3.23 -12.64
CA PRO A 56 -8.41 4.53 -12.07
C PRO A 56 -8.83 5.53 -13.16
N ILE A 57 -10.08 5.97 -13.12
CA ILE A 57 -10.71 6.80 -14.18
C ILE A 57 -10.00 8.14 -14.30
N GLU A 58 -9.84 8.85 -13.17
CA GLU A 58 -9.25 10.20 -13.15
C GLU A 58 -7.80 10.22 -13.65
N LEU A 59 -7.06 9.11 -13.50
CA LEU A 59 -5.67 9.03 -13.94
C LEU A 59 -5.59 8.83 -15.47
N LYS A 60 -6.48 8.03 -16.04
CA LYS A 60 -6.57 7.85 -17.50
C LYS A 60 -6.89 9.17 -18.19
N ASP A 61 -7.83 9.94 -17.64
CA ASP A 61 -8.18 11.26 -18.18
C ASP A 61 -6.99 12.21 -18.15
N LYS A 62 -6.32 12.33 -17.01
CA LYS A 62 -5.13 13.19 -16.87
C LYS A 62 -4.03 12.83 -17.86
N ILE A 63 -3.71 11.55 -18.02
CA ILE A 63 -2.70 11.10 -18.98
C ILE A 63 -3.10 11.55 -20.39
N PHE A 64 -4.35 11.32 -20.79
CA PHE A 64 -4.80 11.70 -22.12
C PHE A 64 -4.78 13.23 -22.33
N THR A 65 -5.31 14.00 -21.37
CA THR A 65 -5.33 15.47 -21.43
C THR A 65 -3.93 16.07 -21.48
N THR A 66 -2.97 15.55 -20.72
CA THR A 66 -1.58 16.02 -20.79
C THR A 66 -0.97 15.80 -22.18
N VAL A 67 -1.23 14.65 -22.79
CA VAL A 67 -0.71 14.35 -24.13
C VAL A 67 -1.43 15.19 -25.19
N GLU A 68 -2.74 15.37 -25.09
CA GLU A 68 -3.53 16.23 -25.98
C GLU A 68 -3.14 17.72 -25.88
N ALA A 69 -2.74 18.19 -24.69
CA ALA A 69 -2.22 19.54 -24.51
C ALA A 69 -0.85 19.76 -25.15
N ALA A 70 -0.03 18.70 -25.26
CA ALA A 70 1.31 18.76 -25.83
C ALA A 70 1.36 18.44 -27.34
N PHE A 71 0.38 17.69 -27.85
CA PHE A 71 0.37 17.17 -29.21
C PHE A 71 -1.02 17.28 -29.85
N ILE A 72 -1.08 17.52 -31.15
CA ILE A 72 -2.34 17.47 -31.90
C ILE A 72 -2.76 15.99 -32.06
N ILE A 73 -3.82 15.59 -31.37
CA ILE A 73 -4.27 14.20 -31.29
C ILE A 73 -5.74 14.08 -31.69
N ASP A 74 -6.07 13.06 -32.49
CA ASP A 74 -7.46 12.71 -32.77
C ASP A 74 -8.08 12.05 -31.52
N PRO A 75 -9.21 12.54 -30.98
CA PRO A 75 -9.91 11.92 -29.86
C PRO A 75 -10.20 10.42 -30.04
N ARG A 76 -10.37 9.94 -31.28
CA ARG A 76 -10.58 8.52 -31.60
C ARG A 76 -9.38 7.65 -31.21
N SER A 77 -8.18 8.23 -31.20
CA SER A 77 -6.95 7.53 -30.85
C SER A 77 -6.72 7.37 -29.34
N ARG A 78 -7.59 7.94 -28.50
CA ARG A 78 -7.49 7.91 -27.03
C ARG A 78 -7.18 6.53 -26.46
N LYS A 79 -7.84 5.49 -26.96
CA LYS A 79 -7.59 4.10 -26.52
C LYS A 79 -6.15 3.67 -26.81
N ASN A 80 -5.65 3.97 -28.01
CA ASN A 80 -4.29 3.61 -28.43
C ASN A 80 -3.24 4.41 -27.64
N VAL A 81 -3.47 5.71 -27.44
CA VAL A 81 -2.59 6.57 -26.63
C VAL A 81 -2.46 6.01 -25.22
N LEU A 82 -3.56 5.66 -24.57
CA LEU A 82 -3.55 5.09 -23.22
C LEU A 82 -2.88 3.71 -23.16
N GLN A 83 -3.09 2.86 -24.18
CA GLN A 83 -2.42 1.57 -24.27
C GLN A 83 -0.90 1.73 -24.42
N THR A 84 -0.45 2.61 -25.33
CA THR A 84 0.96 2.91 -25.55
C THR A 84 1.61 3.54 -24.31
N ALA A 85 0.92 4.44 -23.62
CA ALA A 85 1.36 4.98 -22.34
C ALA A 85 1.51 3.87 -21.28
N GLY A 86 0.58 2.91 -21.24
CA GLY A 86 0.68 1.74 -20.36
C GLY A 86 1.87 0.83 -20.68
N ILE A 87 2.11 0.55 -21.97
CA ILE A 87 3.24 -0.28 -22.43
C ILE A 87 4.57 0.41 -22.12
N SER A 88 4.71 1.68 -22.48
CA SER A 88 5.92 2.46 -22.22
C SER A 88 6.22 2.59 -20.72
N SER A 89 5.20 2.78 -19.86
CA SER A 89 5.39 2.75 -18.40
C SER A 89 5.91 1.40 -17.89
N ARG A 90 5.40 0.28 -18.43
CA ARG A 90 5.90 -1.06 -18.09
C ARG A 90 7.35 -1.24 -18.53
N GLN A 91 7.67 -0.81 -19.75
CA GLN A 91 9.04 -0.87 -20.29
C GLN A 91 10.01 0.01 -19.50
N PHE A 92 9.61 1.22 -19.14
CA PHE A 92 10.36 2.13 -18.28
C PHE A 92 10.72 1.46 -16.95
N LYS A 93 9.72 0.91 -16.25
CA LYS A 93 9.92 0.21 -14.98
C LYS A 93 10.84 -1.00 -15.14
N ASN A 94 10.62 -1.83 -16.16
CA ASN A 94 11.47 -2.99 -16.42
C ASN A 94 12.92 -2.57 -16.68
N TRP A 95 13.13 -1.57 -17.52
CA TRP A 95 14.46 -1.06 -17.85
C TRP A 95 15.18 -0.49 -16.62
N LEU A 96 14.49 0.31 -15.81
CA LEU A 96 15.01 0.85 -14.56
C LEU A 96 15.41 -0.28 -13.60
N THR A 97 14.55 -1.28 -13.43
CA THR A 97 14.84 -2.43 -12.57
C THR A 97 16.03 -3.23 -13.07
N THR A 98 16.05 -3.63 -14.33
CA THR A 98 17.09 -4.53 -14.86
C THR A 98 18.45 -3.83 -15.01
N LYS A 99 18.47 -2.55 -15.39
CA LYS A 99 19.72 -1.83 -15.71
C LYS A 99 20.27 -1.02 -14.55
N TYR A 100 19.43 -0.46 -13.69
CA TYR A 100 19.86 0.43 -12.61
C TYR A 100 19.72 -0.23 -11.24
N ILE A 101 18.56 -0.84 -10.94
CA ILE A 101 18.30 -1.35 -9.59
C ILE A 101 19.00 -2.69 -9.33
N MET A 102 18.88 -3.65 -10.24
CA MET A 102 19.40 -5.01 -10.04
C MET A 102 20.92 -5.07 -9.87
N PRO A 103 21.76 -4.32 -10.62
CA PRO A 103 23.21 -4.36 -10.45
C PRO A 103 23.70 -3.71 -9.15
N HIS A 104 22.98 -2.71 -8.64
CA HIS A 104 23.38 -1.91 -7.47
C HIS A 104 22.49 -2.15 -6.25
N LYS A 105 21.91 -3.34 -6.14
CA LYS A 105 20.93 -3.69 -5.10
C LYS A 105 21.47 -3.48 -3.67
N ASP A 106 22.77 -3.66 -3.49
CA ASP A 106 23.44 -3.56 -2.19
C ASP A 106 24.01 -2.16 -1.91
N GLU A 107 23.90 -1.22 -2.87
CA GLU A 107 24.45 0.13 -2.82
C GLU A 107 23.33 1.19 -2.90
N PRO A 108 22.50 1.34 -1.86
CA PRO A 108 21.32 2.21 -1.91
C PRO A 108 21.65 3.70 -2.10
N GLN A 109 22.89 4.10 -1.84
CA GLN A 109 23.37 5.48 -2.01
C GLN A 109 23.34 5.93 -3.48
N LEU A 110 23.45 5.01 -4.44
CA LEU A 110 23.43 5.32 -5.87
C LEU A 110 22.04 5.65 -6.41
N PHE A 111 20.97 5.40 -5.64
CA PHE A 111 19.59 5.71 -6.03
C PHE A 111 19.10 7.06 -5.53
N GLN A 112 19.91 7.85 -4.83
CA GLN A 112 19.51 9.20 -4.42
C GLN A 112 19.34 10.15 -5.61
N VAL A 113 20.05 9.90 -6.71
CA VAL A 113 20.05 10.77 -7.88
C VAL A 113 19.38 10.06 -9.07
N PRO A 114 18.57 10.76 -9.88
CA PRO A 114 18.06 10.24 -11.14
C PRO A 114 19.16 9.61 -11.99
N PRO A 115 18.85 8.52 -12.71
CA PRO A 115 19.65 8.13 -13.86
C PRO A 115 19.82 9.30 -14.85
N GLU A 116 21.02 9.48 -15.40
CA GLU A 116 21.36 10.58 -16.33
C GLU A 116 20.36 10.70 -17.50
N LYS A 117 19.91 9.57 -18.03
CA LYS A 117 18.91 9.49 -19.11
C LYS A 117 17.58 10.16 -18.77
N TYR A 118 17.26 10.27 -17.48
CA TYR A 118 16.02 10.86 -16.96
C TYR A 118 16.30 12.12 -16.14
N SER A 119 17.39 12.85 -16.45
CA SER A 119 17.73 14.14 -15.84
C SER A 119 16.66 15.22 -16.00
N PHE A 120 15.75 15.07 -16.96
CA PHE A 120 14.58 15.95 -17.12
C PHE A 120 13.50 15.75 -16.04
N ILE A 121 13.57 14.68 -15.25
CA ILE A 121 12.67 14.45 -14.12
C ILE A 121 13.25 15.20 -12.92
N GLU A 122 12.51 16.19 -12.42
CA GLU A 122 12.91 16.94 -11.22
C GLU A 122 13.16 16.01 -10.03
N GLN A 123 14.16 16.32 -9.20
CA GLN A 123 14.51 15.53 -8.02
C GLN A 123 13.31 15.34 -7.06
N ASN A 124 12.43 16.34 -6.96
CA ASN A 124 11.20 16.29 -6.15
C ASN A 124 10.23 15.18 -6.58
N HIS A 125 10.33 14.71 -7.83
CA HIS A 125 9.53 13.60 -8.35
C HIS A 125 10.23 12.24 -8.21
N TRP A 126 11.48 12.22 -7.74
CA TRP A 126 12.25 11.01 -7.45
C TRP A 126 12.19 10.57 -5.98
N GLU A 127 11.95 11.50 -5.05
CA GLU A 127 11.73 11.23 -3.62
C GLU A 127 10.31 10.74 -3.31
#